data_AF-A0A7X7AK10-F1
#
_entry.id   AF-A0A7X7AK10-F1
#
_cell.length_a   1.000
_cell.length_b   1.000
_cell.length_c   1.000
_cell.angle_alpha   90.00
_cell.angle_beta   90.00
_cell.angle_gamma   90.00
#
_symmetry.space_group_name_H-M   'P 1'
#
loop_
_entity.id
_entity.type
_entity.pdbx_description
1 polymer ?
#
loop_
_entity_poly.entity_id
_entity_poly.type
_entity_poly.pdbx_seq_one_letter_code
_entity_poly.pdbx_strand_id
1 'polypeptide(L)'
;VYNNKEVGTFTINRTGRHMIYNALASIGIGLLIGLEYESINAGLAEYQGARRRFDVVEVNDSVIIDDYAHHPTEILVTLEAAYKKYPNQKMIAVYHPDRITRLDTFEKEFIEVLRLADQVAIGSAVDSDGFSKVINTNALLSNIDRSFVVDDKLESVEQLAYLAPAVFIFMGTKEMHTLKQGLIDYLS
;
A
#
# COMPACT_ATOMS: atom_id res chain seq x y z
N VAL A 1 -19.58 -22.81 11.89
CA VAL A 1 -20.73 -23.71 11.65
C VAL A 1 -21.18 -23.54 10.21
N TYR A 2 -21.38 -24.65 9.49
CA TYR A 2 -21.85 -24.67 8.11
C TYR A 2 -22.91 -25.77 7.99
N ASN A 3 -24.08 -25.47 7.42
CA ASN A 3 -25.24 -26.39 7.37
C ASN A 3 -25.57 -27.03 8.74
N ASN A 4 -25.59 -26.21 9.80
CA ASN A 4 -25.82 -26.61 11.20
C ASN A 4 -24.82 -27.66 11.74
N LYS A 5 -23.68 -27.85 11.08
CA LYS A 5 -22.59 -28.69 11.57
C LYS A 5 -21.39 -27.83 11.97
N GLU A 6 -20.79 -28.17 13.09
CA GLU A 6 -19.48 -27.64 13.43
C GLU A 6 -18.46 -28.18 12.41
N VAL A 7 -17.68 -27.27 11.82
CA VAL A 7 -16.72 -27.60 10.75
C VAL A 7 -15.32 -27.83 11.34
N GLY A 8 -14.99 -27.09 12.40
CA GLY A 8 -13.67 -27.13 13.05
C GLY A 8 -13.17 -25.73 13.41
N THR A 9 -11.94 -25.69 13.92
CA THR A 9 -11.23 -24.45 14.27
C THR A 9 -10.16 -24.18 13.21
N PHE A 10 -10.15 -22.97 12.65
CA PHE A 10 -9.17 -22.60 11.62
C PHE A 10 -8.09 -21.70 12.21
N THR A 11 -6.84 -21.95 11.82
CA THR A 11 -5.71 -21.10 12.15
C THR A 11 -5.39 -20.18 10.99
N ILE A 12 -5.25 -18.88 11.26
CA ILE A 12 -4.75 -17.89 10.31
C ILE A 12 -3.47 -17.27 10.86
N ASN A 13 -2.49 -17.02 9.98
CA ASN A 13 -1.20 -16.42 10.35
C ASN A 13 -1.18 -14.88 10.20
N ARG A 14 -2.33 -14.26 9.89
CA ARG A 14 -2.51 -12.80 9.74
C ARG A 14 -3.45 -12.26 10.81
N THR A 15 -3.23 -11.02 11.24
CA THR A 15 -4.05 -10.33 12.25
C THR A 15 -4.94 -9.25 11.60
N GLY A 16 -6.06 -8.92 12.26
CA GLY A 16 -6.99 -7.87 11.83
C GLY A 16 -8.38 -8.39 11.44
N ARG A 17 -9.42 -7.59 11.74
CA ARG A 17 -10.83 -7.99 11.51
C ARG A 17 -11.13 -8.30 10.05
N HIS A 18 -10.60 -7.51 9.13
CA HIS A 18 -10.78 -7.71 7.69
C HIS A 18 -10.13 -9.01 7.20
N MET A 19 -8.97 -9.40 7.76
CA MET A 19 -8.35 -10.71 7.48
C MET A 19 -9.20 -11.87 7.98
N ILE A 20 -9.82 -11.74 9.16
CA ILE A 20 -10.76 -12.73 9.68
C ILE A 20 -11.96 -12.88 8.74
N TYR A 21 -12.53 -11.77 8.26
CA TYR A 21 -13.66 -11.81 7.32
C TYR A 21 -13.27 -12.42 5.96
N ASN A 22 -12.08 -12.10 5.43
CA ASN A 22 -11.58 -12.69 4.20
C ASN A 22 -11.35 -14.19 4.36
N ALA A 23 -10.74 -14.63 5.46
CA ALA A 23 -10.56 -16.04 5.76
C ALA A 23 -11.91 -16.76 5.87
N LEU A 24 -12.89 -16.16 6.55
CA LEU A 24 -14.24 -16.71 6.67
C LEU A 24 -14.93 -16.86 5.29
N ALA A 25 -14.78 -15.88 4.40
CA ALA A 25 -15.29 -15.97 3.04
C ALA A 25 -14.61 -17.11 2.26
N SER A 26 -13.28 -17.24 2.36
CA SER A 26 -12.52 -18.33 1.75
C SER A 26 -12.93 -19.70 2.29
N ILE A 27 -13.15 -19.84 3.60
CA ILE A 27 -13.67 -21.06 4.22
C ILE A 27 -15.05 -21.40 3.64
N GLY A 28 -15.95 -20.42 3.58
CA GLY A 28 -17.30 -20.60 3.03
C GLY A 28 -17.28 -21.09 1.58
N ILE A 29 -16.44 -20.48 0.73
CA ILE A 29 -16.28 -20.90 -0.67
C ILE A 29 -15.67 -22.31 -0.75
N GLY A 30 -14.63 -22.59 0.03
CA GLY A 30 -13.99 -23.91 0.08
C GLY A 30 -14.98 -25.02 0.43
N LEU A 31 -15.83 -24.79 1.43
CA LEU A 31 -16.89 -25.72 1.82
C LEU A 31 -17.97 -25.88 0.74
N LEU A 32 -18.33 -24.80 0.03
CA LEU A 32 -19.31 -24.83 -1.07
C LEU A 32 -18.84 -25.67 -2.25
N ILE A 33 -17.53 -25.65 -2.56
CA ILE A 33 -16.94 -26.43 -3.66
C ILE A 33 -16.48 -27.83 -3.21
N GLY A 34 -16.72 -28.20 -1.95
CA GLY A 34 -16.44 -29.54 -1.43
C GLY A 34 -14.99 -29.79 -1.01
N LEU A 35 -14.21 -28.75 -0.68
CA LEU A 35 -12.88 -28.93 -0.07
C LEU A 35 -13.00 -29.50 1.34
N GLU A 36 -12.05 -30.38 1.68
CA GLU A 36 -11.92 -30.94 3.02
C GLU A 36 -11.38 -29.92 4.02
N TYR A 37 -11.72 -30.10 5.30
CA TYR A 37 -11.30 -29.22 6.39
C TYR A 37 -9.77 -29.05 6.43
N GLU A 38 -9.03 -30.16 6.28
CA GLU A 38 -7.58 -30.22 6.30
C GLU A 38 -6.97 -29.35 5.20
N SER A 39 -7.55 -29.39 3.99
CA SER A 39 -7.09 -28.61 2.85
C SER A 39 -7.31 -27.11 3.07
N ILE A 40 -8.48 -26.72 3.56
CA ILE A 40 -8.80 -25.31 3.86
C ILE A 40 -7.90 -24.79 4.99
N ASN A 41 -7.74 -25.57 6.07
CA ASN A 41 -6.94 -25.18 7.22
C ASN A 41 -5.45 -25.06 6.88
N ALA A 42 -4.90 -26.01 6.10
CA ALA A 42 -3.53 -25.92 5.60
C ALA A 42 -3.33 -24.67 4.72
N GLY A 43 -4.22 -24.42 3.76
CA GLY A 43 -4.12 -23.25 2.88
C GLY A 43 -4.17 -21.92 3.64
N LEU A 44 -5.00 -21.82 4.69
CA LEU A 44 -5.07 -20.63 5.54
C LEU A 44 -3.83 -20.46 6.43
N ALA A 45 -3.26 -21.56 6.93
CA ALA A 45 -2.06 -21.52 7.76
C ALA A 45 -0.80 -21.16 6.94
N GLU A 46 -0.75 -21.61 5.68
CA GLU A 46 0.37 -21.38 4.75
C GLU A 46 0.29 -20.04 4.01
N TYR A 47 -0.87 -19.40 3.96
CA TYR A 47 -1.07 -18.15 3.24
C TYR A 47 -0.13 -17.04 3.72
N GLN A 48 0.83 -16.63 2.88
CA GLN A 48 1.83 -15.62 3.25
C GLN A 48 1.34 -14.17 3.10
N GLY A 49 0.09 -13.98 2.70
CA GLY A 49 -0.43 -12.68 2.27
C GLY A 49 -0.50 -12.55 0.75
N ALA A 50 -1.13 -11.48 0.29
CA ALA A 50 -1.10 -11.10 -1.11
C ALA A 50 0.06 -10.14 -1.32
N ARG A 51 0.76 -10.27 -2.44
CA ARG A 51 1.79 -9.31 -2.85
C ARG A 51 1.22 -7.90 -2.81
N ARG A 52 2.03 -6.95 -2.33
CA ARG A 52 1.69 -5.54 -2.14
C ARG A 52 0.54 -5.35 -1.15
N ARG A 53 0.52 -6.10 -0.04
CA ARG A 53 -0.40 -5.86 1.09
C ARG A 53 0.40 -5.75 2.37
N PHE A 54 0.90 -4.54 2.57
CA PHE A 54 1.82 -4.15 3.62
C PHE A 54 3.11 -4.99 3.58
N ASP A 55 3.68 -5.13 2.38
CA ASP A 55 4.92 -5.87 2.16
C ASP A 55 6.10 -5.04 2.64
N VAL A 56 6.89 -5.58 3.56
CA VAL A 56 7.97 -4.83 4.23
C VAL A 56 9.34 -5.35 3.81
N VAL A 57 10.23 -4.43 3.47
CA VAL A 57 11.67 -4.66 3.29
C VAL A 57 12.42 -3.68 4.18
N GLU A 58 13.30 -4.18 5.04
CA GLU A 58 14.18 -3.36 5.88
C GLU A 58 15.55 -3.27 5.23
N VAL A 59 16.09 -2.05 5.10
CA VAL A 59 17.38 -1.77 4.44
C VAL A 59 18.14 -0.78 5.30
N ASN A 60 19.21 -1.24 5.96
CA ASN A 60 19.97 -0.48 6.95
C ASN A 60 19.02 0.19 7.96
N ASP A 61 19.06 1.52 8.09
CA ASP A 61 18.21 2.27 9.03
C ASP A 61 16.87 2.74 8.41
N SER A 62 16.50 2.23 7.24
CA SER A 62 15.27 2.58 6.53
C SER A 62 14.34 1.38 6.34
N VAL A 63 13.06 1.68 6.14
CA VAL A 63 12.03 0.68 5.89
C VAL A 63 11.30 1.04 4.61
N ILE A 64 11.09 0.06 3.74
CA ILE A 64 10.28 0.17 2.55
C ILE A 64 9.02 -0.67 2.75
N ILE A 65 7.85 -0.05 2.63
CA ILE A 65 6.54 -0.69 2.67
C ILE A 65 5.91 -0.57 1.29
N ASP A 66 5.40 -1.65 0.71
CA ASP A 66 4.63 -1.65 -0.53
C ASP A 66 3.19 -2.13 -0.26
N ASP A 67 2.22 -1.27 -0.57
CA ASP A 67 0.80 -1.54 -0.40
C ASP A 67 -0.02 -1.15 -1.64
N TYR A 68 -1.02 -1.95 -1.96
CA TYR A 68 -1.96 -1.71 -3.06
C TYR A 68 -3.04 -0.67 -2.71
N ALA A 69 -2.98 -0.05 -1.52
CA ALA A 69 -3.85 1.04 -1.11
C ALA A 69 -3.86 2.14 -2.16
N HIS A 70 -5.04 2.45 -2.68
CA HIS A 70 -5.22 3.41 -3.76
C HIS A 70 -6.47 4.27 -3.59
N HIS A 71 -7.34 3.94 -2.63
CA HIS A 71 -8.41 4.79 -2.14
C HIS A 71 -7.99 5.55 -0.87
N PRO A 72 -8.48 6.79 -0.61
CA PRO A 72 -8.08 7.55 0.59
C PRO A 72 -8.25 6.79 1.90
N THR A 73 -9.36 6.05 2.07
CA THR A 73 -9.59 5.21 3.26
C THR A 73 -8.54 4.10 3.42
N GLU A 74 -8.09 3.50 2.32
CA GLU A 74 -7.06 2.45 2.37
C GLU A 74 -5.70 3.06 2.70
N ILE A 75 -5.37 4.21 2.10
CA ILE A 75 -4.13 4.95 2.36
C ILE A 75 -4.06 5.35 3.84
N LEU A 76 -5.18 5.81 4.42
CA LEU A 76 -5.26 6.15 5.84
C LEU A 76 -4.90 4.94 6.71
N VAL A 77 -5.53 3.80 6.45
CA VAL A 77 -5.28 2.56 7.20
C VAL A 77 -3.83 2.11 7.06
N THR A 78 -3.23 2.22 5.88
CA THR A 78 -1.83 1.89 5.63
C THR A 78 -0.89 2.82 6.41
N LEU A 79 -1.13 4.13 6.37
CA LEU A 79 -0.34 5.12 7.13
C LEU A 79 -0.45 4.88 8.64
N GLU A 80 -1.66 4.69 9.17
CA GLU A 80 -1.88 4.39 10.59
C GLU A 80 -1.15 3.11 11.03
N ALA A 81 -1.18 2.06 10.20
CA ALA A 81 -0.47 0.83 10.46
C ALA A 81 1.06 1.03 10.46
N ALA A 82 1.58 1.84 9.54
CA ALA A 82 3.01 2.19 9.48
C ALA A 82 3.43 2.99 10.73
N TYR A 83 2.69 4.03 11.10
CA TYR A 83 2.93 4.82 12.32
C TYR A 83 2.93 3.98 13.59
N LYS A 84 2.00 3.03 13.69
CA LYS A 84 1.93 2.11 14.82
C LYS A 84 3.12 1.15 14.87
N LYS A 85 3.57 0.66 13.72
CA LYS A 85 4.67 -0.33 13.62
C LYS A 85 6.05 0.32 13.81
N TYR A 86 6.23 1.54 13.31
CA TYR A 86 7.50 2.27 13.30
C TYR A 86 7.35 3.63 14.00
N PRO A 87 7.12 3.63 15.33
CA PRO A 87 6.93 4.86 16.08
C PRO A 87 8.20 5.73 16.02
N ASN A 88 8.02 7.04 15.90
CA ASN A 88 9.08 8.07 15.85
C ASN A 88 9.98 8.07 14.60
N GLN A 89 9.69 7.25 13.59
CA GLN A 89 10.38 7.37 12.30
C GLN A 89 9.68 8.37 11.38
N LYS A 90 10.46 9.01 10.50
CA LYS A 90 9.94 9.89 9.45
C LYS A 90 9.14 9.07 8.44
N MET A 91 7.91 9.47 8.15
CA MET A 91 7.03 8.79 7.19
C MET A 91 7.06 9.50 5.84
N ILE A 92 7.49 8.78 4.79
CA ILE A 92 7.48 9.27 3.41
C ILE A 92 6.40 8.52 2.64
N ALA A 93 5.28 9.18 2.34
CA ALA A 93 4.25 8.60 1.50
C ALA A 93 4.69 8.70 0.04
N VAL A 94 4.84 7.57 -0.64
CA VAL A 94 5.14 7.50 -2.07
C VAL A 94 3.88 7.00 -2.78
N TYR A 95 3.08 7.90 -3.34
CA TYR A 95 1.77 7.56 -3.90
C TYR A 95 1.75 7.70 -5.43
N HIS A 96 1.37 6.64 -6.14
CA HIS A 96 1.10 6.70 -7.58
C HIS A 96 -0.41 6.71 -7.83
N PRO A 97 -1.00 7.80 -8.36
CA PRO A 97 -2.39 7.82 -8.76
C PRO A 97 -2.59 7.00 -10.05
N ASP A 98 -3.64 6.19 -10.11
CA ASP A 98 -3.85 5.31 -11.28
C ASP A 98 -4.91 5.81 -12.26
N ARG A 99 -5.84 6.65 -11.79
CA ARG A 99 -6.90 7.22 -12.61
C ARG A 99 -7.14 8.66 -12.18
N ILE A 100 -7.05 9.59 -13.13
CA ILE A 100 -7.24 11.01 -12.86
C ILE A 100 -8.64 11.28 -12.33
N THR A 101 -9.67 10.64 -12.91
CA THR A 101 -11.07 10.81 -12.46
C THR A 101 -11.26 10.47 -10.99
N ARG A 102 -10.52 9.49 -10.45
CA ARG A 102 -10.59 9.14 -9.03
C ARG A 102 -9.89 10.19 -8.17
N LEU A 103 -8.76 10.71 -8.63
CA LEU A 103 -8.05 11.80 -7.98
C LEU A 103 -8.95 13.04 -7.90
N ASP A 104 -9.62 13.41 -9.00
CA ASP A 104 -10.51 14.57 -9.06
C ASP A 104 -11.75 14.37 -8.17
N THR A 105 -12.31 13.17 -8.14
CA THR A 105 -13.51 12.87 -7.34
C THR A 105 -13.25 12.98 -5.84
N PHE A 106 -12.06 12.59 -5.40
CA PHE A 106 -11.69 12.49 -3.98
C PHE A 106 -10.49 13.38 -3.62
N GLU A 107 -10.33 14.50 -4.33
CA GLU A 107 -9.13 15.35 -4.24
C GLU A 107 -8.87 15.78 -2.79
N LYS A 108 -9.91 16.27 -2.11
CA LYS A 108 -9.81 16.74 -0.72
C LYS A 108 -9.40 15.62 0.22
N GLU A 109 -9.99 14.46 0.08
CA GLU A 109 -9.71 13.29 0.90
C GLU A 109 -8.28 12.77 0.66
N PHE A 110 -7.78 12.81 -0.58
CA PHE A 110 -6.37 12.52 -0.88
C PHE A 110 -5.43 13.53 -0.23
N ILE A 111 -5.73 14.82 -0.30
CA ILE A 111 -4.94 15.87 0.34
C ILE A 111 -4.89 15.64 1.85
N GLU A 112 -6.05 15.44 2.48
CA GLU A 112 -6.17 15.22 3.92
C GLU A 112 -5.36 14.01 4.39
N VAL A 113 -5.49 12.87 3.70
CA VAL A 113 -4.81 11.65 4.12
C VAL A 113 -3.30 11.68 3.84
N LEU A 114 -2.87 12.21 2.68
CA LEU A 114 -1.45 12.25 2.33
C LEU A 114 -0.68 13.25 3.20
N ARG A 115 -1.32 14.34 3.65
CA ARG A 115 -0.74 15.31 4.60
C ARG A 115 -0.41 14.73 5.97
N LEU A 116 -0.90 13.52 6.29
CA LEU A 116 -0.51 12.82 7.51
C LEU A 116 0.94 12.33 7.48
N ALA A 117 1.54 12.17 6.30
CA ALA A 117 2.96 11.83 6.18
C ALA A 117 3.86 13.06 6.37
N ASP A 118 5.11 12.84 6.77
CA ASP A 118 6.09 13.92 6.92
C ASP A 118 6.50 14.53 5.58
N GLN A 119 6.46 13.72 4.53
CA GLN A 119 6.73 14.13 3.15
C GLN A 119 5.96 13.25 2.17
N VAL A 120 5.58 13.82 1.04
CA VAL A 120 4.77 13.15 0.02
C VAL A 120 5.48 13.18 -1.34
N ALA A 121 5.81 12.01 -1.87
CA ALA A 121 6.27 11.84 -3.24
C ALA A 121 5.11 11.33 -4.09
N ILE A 122 4.76 12.06 -5.15
CA ILE A 122 3.64 11.68 -6.02
C ILE A 122 4.17 11.20 -7.36
N GLY A 123 3.86 9.95 -7.67
CA GLY A 123 4.14 9.34 -8.96
C GLY A 123 3.33 10.00 -10.06
N SER A 124 3.91 10.14 -11.22
CA SER A 124 3.21 10.75 -12.34
C SER A 124 2.14 9.79 -12.93
N ALA A 125 0.83 10.07 -12.76
CA ALA A 125 -0.30 9.28 -13.31
C ALA A 125 -0.59 9.45 -14.82
N VAL A 126 -0.42 8.47 -15.72
CA VAL A 126 -0.69 8.65 -17.18
C VAL A 126 -2.13 8.30 -17.57
N ASP A 127 -2.87 9.25 -18.17
CA ASP A 127 -4.05 8.99 -19.01
C ASP A 127 -3.72 9.25 -20.50
N SER A 128 -4.64 8.91 -21.41
CA SER A 128 -4.43 8.89 -22.87
C SER A 128 -3.96 10.21 -23.51
N ASP A 129 -4.11 11.35 -22.85
CA ASP A 129 -3.75 12.68 -23.36
C ASP A 129 -2.47 13.29 -22.75
N GLY A 130 -1.91 12.71 -21.67
CA GLY A 130 -0.65 13.11 -21.00
C GLY A 130 -0.62 14.51 -20.36
N PHE A 131 -1.40 15.47 -20.84
CA PHE A 131 -1.41 16.87 -20.39
C PHE A 131 -2.29 17.09 -19.16
N SER A 132 -3.49 16.49 -19.14
CA SER A 132 -4.44 16.58 -18.02
C SER A 132 -3.84 16.05 -16.71
N LYS A 133 -2.97 15.04 -16.83
CA LYS A 133 -2.14 14.46 -15.76
C LYS A 133 -1.30 15.48 -14.99
N VAL A 134 -0.55 16.30 -15.72
CA VAL A 134 0.46 17.18 -15.12
C VAL A 134 -0.24 18.28 -14.32
N ILE A 135 -1.38 18.75 -14.85
CA ILE A 135 -2.21 19.76 -14.19
C ILE A 135 -2.77 19.24 -12.88
N ASN A 136 -3.38 18.04 -12.86
CA ASN A 136 -4.03 17.54 -11.64
C ASN A 136 -3.02 17.10 -10.58
N THR A 137 -1.87 16.56 -10.97
CA THR A 137 -0.78 16.27 -10.03
C THR A 137 -0.25 17.56 -9.40
N ASN A 138 -0.02 18.61 -10.20
CA ASN A 138 0.45 19.90 -9.68
C ASN A 138 -0.60 20.58 -8.78
N ALA A 139 -1.89 20.48 -9.11
CA ALA A 139 -2.97 20.98 -8.28
C ALA A 139 -2.97 20.30 -6.90
N LEU A 140 -2.85 18.97 -6.87
CA LEU A 140 -2.75 18.20 -5.63
C LEU A 140 -1.51 18.62 -4.82
N LEU A 141 -0.34 18.68 -5.47
CA LEU A 141 0.93 19.07 -4.85
C LEU A 141 0.92 20.51 -4.32
N SER A 142 0.26 21.45 -5.03
CA SER A 142 0.14 22.84 -4.58
C SER A 142 -0.59 22.98 -3.24
N ASN A 143 -1.37 21.96 -2.88
CA ASN A 143 -2.08 21.86 -1.62
C ASN A 143 -1.33 20.98 -0.61
N ILE A 144 -0.10 20.55 -0.86
CA ILE A 144 0.70 19.78 0.09
C ILE A 144 2.10 20.38 0.15
N ASP A 145 2.36 21.21 1.17
CA ASP A 145 3.60 21.99 1.29
C ASP A 145 4.90 21.17 1.23
N ARG A 146 4.84 19.91 1.66
CA ARG A 146 5.98 18.98 1.73
C ARG A 146 5.87 17.88 0.68
N SER A 147 5.67 18.28 -0.57
CA SER A 147 5.47 17.33 -1.66
C SER A 147 6.33 17.56 -2.89
N PHE A 148 6.59 16.49 -3.65
CA PHE A 148 7.35 16.53 -4.91
C PHE A 148 6.93 15.40 -5.86
N VAL A 149 7.27 15.54 -7.14
CA VAL A 149 6.99 14.52 -8.17
C VAL A 149 8.12 13.50 -8.22
N VAL A 150 7.76 12.23 -8.38
CA VAL A 150 8.71 11.15 -8.68
C VAL A 150 8.33 10.39 -9.95
N ASP A 151 9.34 9.82 -10.59
CA ASP A 151 9.26 8.94 -11.74
C ASP A 151 10.26 7.77 -11.60
N ASP A 152 10.37 6.91 -12.61
CA ASP A 152 11.26 5.73 -12.57
C ASP A 152 12.74 6.05 -12.89
N LYS A 153 13.17 7.31 -12.75
CA LYS A 153 14.55 7.72 -13.04
C LYS A 153 15.41 7.81 -11.78
N LEU A 154 16.73 7.82 -11.98
CA LEU A 154 17.72 7.89 -10.91
C LEU A 154 17.58 9.15 -10.05
N GLU A 155 17.23 10.29 -10.65
CA GLU A 155 17.05 11.54 -9.90
C GLU A 155 15.94 11.41 -8.84
N SER A 156 14.86 10.70 -9.16
CA SER A 156 13.77 10.41 -8.21
C SER A 156 14.21 9.46 -7.10
N VAL A 157 15.08 8.49 -7.41
CA VAL A 157 15.70 7.59 -6.42
C VAL A 157 16.57 8.39 -5.45
N GLU A 158 17.45 9.25 -5.96
CA GLU A 158 18.34 10.10 -5.16
C GLU A 158 17.55 11.06 -4.26
N GLN A 159 16.47 11.65 -4.78
CA GLN A 159 15.58 12.51 -4.01
C GLN A 159 14.94 11.77 -2.83
N LEU A 160 14.47 10.53 -3.03
CA LEU A 160 13.94 9.71 -1.94
C LEU A 160 15.04 9.31 -0.95
N ALA A 161 16.19 8.87 -1.45
CA ALA A 161 17.31 8.45 -0.62
C ALA A 161 17.83 9.58 0.29
N TYR A 162 17.79 10.84 -0.18
CA TYR A 162 18.14 12.01 0.64
C TYR A 162 17.25 12.18 1.88
N LEU A 163 16.07 11.56 1.91
CA LEU A 163 15.14 11.62 3.03
C LEU A 163 15.39 10.54 4.09
N ALA A 164 16.30 9.60 3.83
CA ALA A 164 16.67 8.55 4.76
C ALA A 164 17.46 9.10 5.98
N PRO A 165 17.38 8.46 7.15
CA PRO A 165 16.59 7.26 7.45
C PRO A 165 15.10 7.56 7.58
N ALA A 166 14.26 6.71 6.97
CA ALA A 166 12.81 6.89 6.97
C ALA A 166 12.05 5.59 6.65
N VAL A 167 10.72 5.64 6.86
CA VAL A 167 9.78 4.64 6.36
C VAL A 167 9.17 5.16 5.06
N PHE A 168 9.53 4.53 3.94
CA PHE A 168 9.02 4.82 2.61
C PHE A 168 7.82 3.92 2.30
N ILE A 169 6.65 4.52 2.13
CA ILE A 169 5.38 3.80 1.99
C ILE A 169 4.87 3.97 0.55
N PHE A 170 5.20 2.99 -0.29
CA PHE A 170 4.78 2.91 -1.68
C PHE A 170 3.32 2.45 -1.77
N MET A 171 2.47 3.28 -2.36
CA MET A 171 1.02 3.09 -2.48
C MET A 171 0.53 3.35 -3.91
N GLY A 172 -0.51 2.63 -4.34
CA GLY A 172 -1.12 2.76 -5.66
C GLY A 172 -1.27 1.40 -6.37
N THR A 173 -2.17 1.32 -7.34
CA THR A 173 -2.40 0.06 -8.09
C THR A 173 -1.30 -0.23 -9.11
N LYS A 174 -0.66 0.80 -9.67
CA LYS A 174 0.56 0.63 -10.48
C LYS A 174 1.75 0.30 -9.58
N GLU A 175 2.48 -0.74 -9.94
CA GLU A 175 3.72 -1.11 -9.23
C GLU A 175 4.85 -0.16 -9.63
N MET A 176 5.48 0.47 -8.64
CA MET A 176 6.65 1.34 -8.81
C MET A 176 7.95 0.52 -8.65
N HIS A 177 8.05 -0.60 -9.37
CA HIS A 177 9.14 -1.57 -9.16
C HIS A 177 10.52 -0.95 -9.36
N THR A 178 10.73 -0.21 -10.45
CA THR A 178 12.02 0.41 -10.77
C THR A 178 12.43 1.43 -9.71
N LEU A 179 11.54 2.37 -9.36
CA LEU A 179 11.82 3.36 -8.32
C LEU A 179 12.09 2.71 -6.96
N LYS A 180 11.27 1.72 -6.56
CA LYS A 180 11.41 1.01 -5.29
C LYS A 180 12.71 0.21 -5.21
N GLN A 181 13.03 -0.57 -6.25
CA GLN A 181 14.24 -1.36 -6.30
C GLN A 181 15.48 -0.46 -6.34
N GLY A 182 15.45 0.61 -7.14
CA GLY A 182 16.52 1.60 -7.18
C GLY A 182 16.77 2.23 -5.81
N LEU A 183 15.72 2.54 -5.04
CA LEU A 183 15.86 3.04 -3.67
C LEU A 183 16.47 2.01 -2.73
N ILE A 184 16.02 0.74 -2.80
CA ILE A 184 16.60 -0.36 -2.00
C ILE A 184 18.09 -0.50 -2.30
N ASP A 185 18.46 -0.52 -3.59
CA ASP A 185 19.85 -0.68 -4.03
C ASP A 185 20.71 0.52 -3.61
N TYR A 186 20.17 1.75 -3.66
CA TYR A 186 20.87 2.96 -3.25
C TYR A 186 21.12 3.02 -1.74
N LEU A 187 20.16 2.51 -0.95
CA LEU A 187 20.22 2.53 0.52
C LEU A 187 21.03 1.37 1.11
N SER A 188 21.34 0.32 0.33
CA SER A 188 22.06 -0.89 0.78
C SER A 188 23.57 -0.64 0.92
#